data_AF-A0A2D6MMK7-F1
#
_entry.id   AF-A0A2D6MMK7-F1
#
_cell.length_a   1.000
_cell.length_b   1.000
_cell.length_c   1.000
_cell.angle_alpha   90.00
_cell.angle_beta   90.00
_cell.angle_gamma   90.00
#
_symmetry.space_group_name_H-M   'P 1'
#
loop_
_entity.id
_entity.type
_entity.pdbx_description
1 polymer ?
#
loop_
_entity_poly.entity_id
_entity_poly.type
_entity_poly.pdbx_seq_one_letter_code
_entity_poly.pdbx_strand_id
1 'polypeptide(L)'
;MPRIKRSRRVRCKLPCEIVRTRGRRARGRVVTLSEGGLAVITNLHFDQGDAIRLLINPESQEPVKVSAIVWNEKSSSQSGKSSQLSRLGCVVSEPSRSFTALLDRLAPPTPRSEPVPLARPQPRDPDSEWCEPDLPRSRELQPPPKSEPEERLPYFRVRLKQIGGPRTRILTIRARSATQAERLAHEELAKICKDSEGWGVLHISRVSSGKH
;
A
#
# COMPACT_ATOMS: atom_id res chain seq x y z
N MET A 1 -17.87 15.55 -6.10
CA MET A 1 -17.12 14.47 -6.78
C MET A 1 -17.21 13.19 -5.96
N PRO A 2 -17.70 12.07 -6.51
CA PRO A 2 -17.82 10.83 -5.76
C PRO A 2 -16.44 10.36 -5.32
N ARG A 3 -16.28 10.23 -4.01
CA ARG A 3 -15.08 9.69 -3.36
C ARG A 3 -14.85 8.30 -3.94
N ILE A 4 -13.79 8.09 -4.72
CA ILE A 4 -13.39 6.76 -5.21
C ILE A 4 -13.14 5.91 -3.96
N LYS A 5 -14.15 5.18 -3.51
CA LYS A 5 -14.03 4.24 -2.41
C LYS A 5 -12.97 3.25 -2.86
N ARG A 6 -11.91 3.11 -2.08
CA ARG A 6 -10.92 2.04 -2.32
C ARG A 6 -11.69 0.73 -2.24
N SER A 7 -11.93 0.13 -3.40
CA SER A 7 -12.65 -1.13 -3.52
C SER A 7 -12.00 -2.16 -2.61
N ARG A 8 -12.84 -2.89 -1.85
CA ARG A 8 -12.41 -3.86 -0.85
C ARG A 8 -11.59 -4.94 -1.56
N ARG A 9 -10.34 -5.14 -1.14
CA ARG A 9 -9.46 -6.19 -1.66
C ARG A 9 -9.54 -7.42 -0.76
N VAL A 10 -10.00 -8.52 -1.33
CA VAL A 10 -10.11 -9.82 -0.68
C VAL A 10 -8.87 -10.63 -0.99
N ARG A 11 -8.26 -11.25 0.03
CA ARG A 11 -7.18 -12.21 -0.17
C ARG A 11 -7.80 -13.58 -0.40
N CYS A 12 -7.37 -14.26 -1.45
CA CYS A 12 -7.86 -15.58 -1.82
C CYS A 12 -6.71 -16.46 -2.33
N LYS A 13 -6.94 -17.75 -2.55
CA LYS A 13 -5.97 -18.66 -3.17
C LYS A 13 -6.66 -19.50 -4.23
N LEU A 14 -7.28 -18.86 -5.21
CA LEU A 14 -8.07 -19.56 -6.22
C LEU A 14 -7.17 -20.01 -7.38
N PRO A 15 -7.23 -21.29 -7.80
CA PRO A 15 -6.54 -21.72 -9.01
C PRO A 15 -7.15 -21.03 -10.23
N CYS A 16 -6.31 -20.66 -11.19
CA CYS A 16 -6.79 -20.11 -12.45
C CYS A 16 -5.96 -20.60 -13.64
N GLU A 17 -6.56 -20.56 -14.82
CA GLU A 17 -5.89 -20.78 -16.09
C GLU A 17 -5.84 -19.46 -16.88
N ILE A 18 -4.66 -19.11 -17.36
CA ILE A 18 -4.44 -17.97 -18.25
C ILE A 18 -4.54 -18.48 -19.69
N VAL A 19 -5.53 -18.02 -20.43
CA VAL A 19 -5.78 -18.39 -21.83
C VAL A 19 -5.08 -17.37 -22.74
N ARG A 20 -4.04 -17.81 -23.46
CA ARG A 20 -3.38 -16.99 -24.50
C ARG A 20 -4.09 -17.12 -25.84
N THR A 21 -3.90 -16.14 -26.72
CA THR A 21 -4.47 -16.05 -28.09
C THR A 21 -4.23 -17.29 -28.97
N ARG A 22 -3.21 -18.10 -28.66
CA ARG A 22 -2.90 -19.36 -29.36
C ARG A 22 -3.53 -20.61 -28.73
N GLY A 23 -4.56 -20.47 -27.90
CA GLY A 23 -5.23 -21.59 -27.21
C GLY A 23 -4.40 -22.25 -26.10
N ARG A 24 -3.14 -21.84 -25.91
CA ARG A 24 -2.30 -22.31 -24.82
C ARG A 24 -2.83 -21.80 -23.49
N ARG A 25 -3.01 -22.74 -22.56
CA ARG A 25 -3.42 -22.46 -21.19
C ARG A 25 -2.24 -22.62 -20.27
N ALA A 26 -2.01 -21.64 -19.41
CA ALA A 26 -1.00 -21.71 -18.37
C ALA A 26 -1.65 -21.65 -17.00
N ARG A 27 -1.10 -22.40 -16.06
CA ARG A 27 -1.60 -22.41 -14.69
C ARG A 27 -1.14 -21.14 -13.97
N GLY A 28 -2.03 -20.62 -13.14
CA GLY A 28 -1.79 -19.51 -12.25
C GLY A 28 -2.62 -19.64 -10.98
N ARG A 29 -2.43 -18.69 -10.08
CA ARG A 29 -3.19 -18.59 -8.84
C ARG A 29 -3.58 -17.15 -8.57
N VAL A 30 -4.87 -16.90 -8.38
CA VAL A 30 -5.37 -15.60 -7.95
C VAL A 30 -5.17 -15.46 -6.45
N VAL A 31 -4.39 -14.45 -6.06
CA VAL A 31 -4.04 -14.20 -4.65
C VAL A 31 -4.83 -13.05 -4.01
N THR A 32 -5.28 -12.11 -4.83
CA THR A 32 -6.15 -11.02 -4.37
C THR A 32 -7.18 -10.68 -5.43
N LEU A 33 -8.39 -10.37 -5.01
CA LEU A 33 -9.52 -9.98 -5.84
C LEU A 33 -10.14 -8.68 -5.30
N SER A 34 -10.63 -7.83 -6.19
CA SER A 34 -11.43 -6.62 -5.91
C SER A 34 -12.32 -6.33 -7.11
N GLU A 35 -13.29 -5.42 -6.96
CA GLU A 35 -14.24 -5.08 -8.03
C GLU A 35 -13.54 -4.63 -9.32
N GLY A 36 -12.44 -3.86 -9.20
CA GLY A 36 -11.72 -3.31 -10.35
C GLY A 36 -10.42 -4.01 -10.71
N GLY A 37 -10.04 -5.07 -10.01
CA GLY A 37 -8.71 -5.65 -10.24
C GLY A 37 -8.44 -6.92 -9.45
N LEU A 38 -7.43 -7.65 -9.91
CA LEU A 38 -7.00 -8.91 -9.34
C LEU A 38 -5.48 -9.02 -9.38
N ALA A 39 -4.92 -9.91 -8.56
CA ALA A 39 -3.51 -10.26 -8.68
C ALA A 39 -3.34 -11.76 -8.89
N VAL A 40 -2.51 -12.12 -9.86
CA VAL A 40 -2.23 -13.50 -10.26
C VAL A 40 -0.76 -13.81 -10.02
N ILE A 41 -0.47 -14.99 -9.49
CA ILE A 41 0.86 -15.57 -9.49
C ILE A 41 0.93 -16.60 -10.60
N THR A 42 1.93 -16.50 -11.47
CA THR A 42 2.17 -17.42 -12.58
C THR A 42 3.67 -17.54 -12.86
N ASN A 43 4.06 -18.54 -13.63
CA ASN A 43 5.42 -18.70 -14.15
C ASN A 43 5.61 -18.04 -15.53
N LEU A 44 4.58 -17.37 -16.03
CA LEU A 44 4.62 -16.63 -17.27
C LEU A 44 5.01 -15.17 -17.05
N HIS A 45 5.75 -14.62 -18.00
CA HIS A 45 6.04 -13.20 -18.11
C HIS A 45 5.00 -12.49 -18.98
N PHE A 46 4.61 -11.27 -18.59
CA PHE A 46 3.70 -10.41 -19.35
C PHE A 46 4.12 -8.95 -19.24
N ASP A 47 3.98 -8.23 -20.34
CA ASP A 47 4.30 -6.81 -20.35
C ASP A 47 3.14 -5.97 -19.82
N GLN A 48 3.45 -4.80 -19.28
CA GLN A 48 2.42 -3.85 -18.87
C GLN A 48 1.60 -3.42 -20.09
N GLY A 49 0.28 -3.53 -19.98
CA GLY A 49 -0.67 -3.28 -21.07
C GLY A 49 -1.16 -4.55 -21.76
N ASP A 50 -0.56 -5.72 -21.49
CA ASP A 50 -1.01 -6.97 -22.09
C ASP A 50 -2.44 -7.33 -21.69
N ALA A 51 -3.26 -7.64 -22.68
CA ALA A 51 -4.59 -8.18 -22.46
C ALA A 51 -4.52 -9.68 -22.17
N ILE A 52 -5.08 -10.10 -21.05
CA ILE A 52 -5.14 -11.49 -20.61
C ILE A 52 -6.57 -11.94 -20.38
N ARG A 53 -6.83 -13.22 -20.67
CA ARG A 53 -8.08 -13.90 -20.34
C ARG A 53 -7.81 -14.95 -19.28
N LEU A 54 -8.58 -14.92 -18.21
CA LEU A 54 -8.45 -15.78 -17.05
C LEU A 54 -9.70 -16.65 -16.91
N LEU A 55 -9.49 -17.92 -16.60
CA LEU A 55 -10.51 -18.85 -16.13
C LEU A 55 -10.21 -19.11 -14.66
N ILE A 56 -10.98 -18.52 -13.76
CA ILE A 56 -10.85 -18.74 -12.32
C ILE A 56 -11.70 -19.97 -11.98
N ASN A 57 -11.09 -21.00 -11.40
CA ASN A 57 -11.77 -22.24 -11.03
C ASN A 57 -12.08 -22.22 -9.53
N PRO A 58 -13.26 -21.75 -9.09
CA PRO A 58 -13.71 -21.97 -7.73
C PRO A 58 -13.92 -23.47 -7.49
N GLU A 59 -13.47 -24.01 -6.35
CA GLU A 59 -13.47 -25.46 -6.04
C GLU A 59 -14.82 -26.17 -6.17
N SER A 60 -15.94 -25.44 -6.24
CA SER A 60 -17.29 -26.02 -6.27
C SER A 60 -18.25 -25.34 -7.26
N GLN A 61 -17.74 -24.62 -8.27
CA GLN A 61 -18.58 -23.91 -9.25
C GLN A 61 -17.96 -23.91 -10.65
N GLU A 62 -18.75 -23.47 -11.62
CA GLU A 62 -18.27 -23.26 -12.98
C GLU A 62 -17.11 -22.26 -13.06
N PRO A 63 -16.17 -22.45 -14.01
CA PRO A 63 -15.08 -21.52 -14.24
C PRO A 63 -15.57 -20.10 -14.55
N VAL A 64 -15.10 -19.12 -13.78
CA VAL A 64 -15.42 -17.71 -13.99
C VAL A 64 -14.46 -17.13 -15.03
N LYS A 65 -15.01 -16.67 -16.15
CA LYS A 65 -14.27 -15.98 -17.22
C LYS A 65 -14.04 -14.53 -16.85
N VAL A 66 -12.79 -14.08 -16.90
CA VAL A 66 -12.39 -12.70 -16.61
C VAL A 66 -11.44 -12.19 -17.68
N SER A 67 -11.75 -11.03 -18.25
CA SER A 67 -10.85 -10.28 -19.13
C SER A 67 -10.17 -9.19 -18.31
N ALA A 68 -8.84 -9.13 -18.37
CA ALA A 68 -8.06 -8.17 -17.60
C ALA A 68 -6.85 -7.66 -18.39
N ILE A 69 -6.33 -6.51 -17.99
CA ILE A 69 -5.12 -5.90 -18.55
C ILE A 69 -4.04 -5.92 -17.47
N VAL A 70 -2.83 -6.36 -17.83
CA VAL A 70 -1.68 -6.36 -16.92
C VAL A 70 -1.29 -4.92 -16.63
N TRP A 71 -1.33 -4.53 -15.36
CA TRP A 71 -0.96 -3.21 -14.88
C TRP A 71 0.47 -3.16 -14.36
N ASN A 72 0.90 -4.22 -13.67
CA ASN A 72 2.27 -4.33 -13.20
C ASN A 72 2.69 -5.80 -13.04
N GLU A 73 3.98 -6.06 -13.25
CA GLU A 73 4.61 -7.32 -12.91
C GLU A 73 5.62 -7.10 -11.77
N LYS A 74 5.64 -8.04 -10.83
CA LYS A 74 6.69 -8.15 -9.81
C LYS A 74 7.20 -9.57 -9.80
N SER A 75 8.45 -9.77 -10.21
CA SER A 75 9.12 -11.05 -10.05
C SER A 75 9.48 -11.26 -8.57
N SER A 76 9.11 -12.41 -8.01
CA SER A 76 9.66 -12.86 -6.73
C SER A 76 10.68 -13.97 -6.98
N SER A 77 11.96 -13.67 -6.77
CA SER A 77 13.01 -14.67 -6.68
C SER A 77 12.99 -15.26 -5.27
N GLN A 78 12.38 -16.42 -5.09
CA GLN A 78 12.55 -17.17 -3.85
C GLN A 78 13.91 -17.86 -3.91
N SER A 79 14.83 -17.43 -3.03
CA SER A 79 16.13 -18.06 -2.79
C SER A 79 15.92 -19.56 -2.51
N GLY A 80 16.29 -20.42 -3.46
CA GLY A 80 16.42 -21.86 -3.18
C GLY A 80 16.20 -22.79 -4.36
N LYS A 81 15.21 -22.61 -5.25
CA LYS A 81 14.95 -23.56 -6.36
C LYS A 81 14.29 -22.90 -7.57
N SER A 82 15.06 -22.75 -8.66
CA SER A 82 14.73 -22.75 -10.11
C SER A 82 13.44 -22.15 -10.71
N SER A 83 12.35 -21.89 -10.00
CA SER A 83 11.13 -21.32 -10.62
C SER A 83 10.94 -19.86 -10.18
N GLN A 84 11.28 -18.94 -11.06
CA GLN A 84 10.92 -17.54 -10.89
C GLN A 84 9.40 -17.41 -11.06
N LEU A 85 8.70 -17.12 -9.97
CA LEU A 85 7.27 -16.82 -10.00
C LEU A 85 7.08 -15.32 -10.16
N SER A 86 6.22 -14.96 -11.11
CA SER A 86 5.83 -13.59 -11.40
C SER A 86 4.47 -13.32 -10.78
N ARG A 87 4.39 -12.19 -10.07
CA ARG A 87 3.14 -11.64 -9.55
C ARG A 87 2.66 -10.53 -10.46
N LEU A 88 1.57 -10.79 -11.15
CA LEU A 88 0.87 -9.84 -12.00
C LEU A 88 -0.20 -9.13 -11.19
N GLY A 89 -0.24 -7.80 -11.23
CA GLY A 89 -1.43 -7.03 -10.88
C GLY A 89 -2.17 -6.67 -12.16
N CYS A 90 -3.46 -6.98 -12.19
CA CYS A 90 -4.29 -6.84 -13.37
C CYS A 90 -5.50 -5.97 -13.06
N VAL A 91 -5.88 -5.11 -14.00
CA VAL A 91 -7.12 -4.33 -13.98
C VAL A 91 -8.18 -5.11 -14.74
N VAL A 92 -9.36 -5.31 -14.14
CA VAL A 92 -10.48 -5.99 -14.81
C VAL A 92 -11.19 -4.95 -15.66
N SER A 93 -11.24 -5.16 -16.98
CA SER A 93 -11.84 -4.21 -17.91
C SER A 93 -13.37 -4.24 -17.80
N GLU A 94 -13.94 -5.44 -17.74
CA GLU A 94 -15.39 -5.67 -17.71
C GLU A 94 -15.71 -6.79 -16.69
N PRO A 95 -16.11 -6.43 -15.46
CA PRO A 95 -16.46 -7.43 -14.46
C PRO A 95 -17.78 -8.13 -14.83
N SER A 96 -17.72 -9.45 -15.04
CA SER A 96 -18.91 -10.26 -15.31
C SER A 96 -19.76 -10.44 -14.04
N ARG A 97 -21.06 -10.73 -14.19
CA ARG A 97 -21.95 -11.01 -13.04
C ARG A 97 -21.42 -12.16 -12.17
N SER A 98 -20.85 -13.19 -12.81
CA SER A 98 -20.24 -14.33 -12.13
C SER A 98 -18.99 -13.94 -11.33
N PHE A 99 -18.23 -12.94 -11.80
CA PHE A 99 -17.09 -12.39 -11.07
C PHE A 99 -17.52 -11.60 -9.84
N THR A 100 -18.57 -10.78 -9.94
CA THR A 100 -19.12 -10.07 -8.78
C THR A 100 -19.70 -11.03 -7.75
N ALA A 101 -20.45 -12.06 -8.19
CA ALA A 101 -20.96 -13.09 -7.29
C ALA A 101 -19.83 -13.86 -6.58
N LEU A 102 -18.71 -14.11 -7.26
CA LEU A 102 -17.53 -14.70 -6.64
C LEU A 102 -16.93 -13.77 -5.55
N LEU A 103 -16.85 -12.47 -5.81
CA LEU A 103 -16.37 -11.48 -4.85
C LEU A 103 -17.25 -11.42 -3.59
N ASP A 104 -18.57 -11.36 -3.77
CA ASP A 104 -19.54 -11.27 -2.66
C ASP A 104 -19.46 -12.51 -1.76
N ARG A 105 -19.24 -13.70 -2.34
CA ARG A 105 -19.04 -14.94 -1.59
C ARG A 105 -17.75 -14.96 -0.78
N LEU A 106 -16.65 -14.49 -1.36
CA LEU A 106 -15.33 -14.48 -0.70
C LEU A 106 -15.23 -13.41 0.38
N ALA A 107 -16.04 -12.35 0.28
CA ALA A 107 -16.10 -11.28 1.25
C ALA A 107 -17.56 -10.94 1.55
N PRO A 108 -18.25 -11.79 2.32
CA PRO A 108 -19.62 -11.51 2.70
C PRO A 108 -19.71 -10.10 3.29
N PRO A 109 -20.81 -9.37 3.00
CA PRO A 109 -21.02 -8.06 3.59
C PRO A 109 -21.00 -8.25 5.10
N THR A 110 -19.99 -7.70 5.76
CA THR A 110 -19.91 -7.74 7.21
C THR A 110 -21.16 -7.02 7.71
N PRO A 111 -22.01 -7.66 8.55
CA PRO A 111 -23.12 -6.96 9.17
C PRO A 111 -22.53 -5.73 9.86
N ARG A 112 -23.15 -4.57 9.62
CA ARG A 112 -22.69 -3.26 10.14
C ARG A 112 -22.37 -3.43 11.62
N SER A 113 -21.08 -3.43 11.97
CA SER A 113 -20.67 -3.34 13.35
C SER A 113 -21.28 -2.06 13.91
N GLU A 114 -22.01 -2.21 15.02
CA GLU A 114 -22.56 -1.09 15.77
C GLU A 114 -21.46 -0.04 16.01
N PRO A 115 -21.81 1.26 16.00
CA PRO A 115 -20.84 2.31 16.25
C PRO A 115 -20.17 2.08 17.61
N VAL A 116 -18.88 1.76 17.59
CA VAL A 116 -18.05 1.70 18.80
C VAL A 116 -18.21 3.05 19.50
N PRO A 117 -18.66 3.10 20.77
CA PRO A 117 -18.77 4.34 21.50
C PRO A 117 -17.41 5.03 21.52
N LEU A 118 -17.35 6.26 20.98
CA LEU A 118 -16.18 7.11 21.09
C LEU A 118 -15.83 7.26 22.58
N ALA A 119 -14.69 6.74 22.99
CA ALA A 119 -14.17 6.94 24.33
C ALA A 119 -14.06 8.45 24.59
N ARG A 120 -14.73 8.93 25.64
CA ARG A 120 -14.64 10.33 26.06
C ARG A 120 -13.21 10.60 26.53
N PRO A 121 -12.55 11.69 26.09
CA PRO A 121 -11.23 12.05 26.59
C PRO A 121 -11.30 12.31 28.11
N GLN A 122 -10.50 11.60 28.89
CA GLN A 122 -10.31 11.91 30.31
C GLN A 122 -9.54 13.23 30.45
N PRO A 123 -9.95 14.13 31.35
CA PRO A 123 -9.15 15.28 31.75
C PRO A 123 -7.82 14.80 32.35
N ARG A 124 -6.70 15.44 31.97
CA ARG A 124 -5.42 15.22 32.66
C ARG A 124 -5.47 15.91 34.01
N ASP A 125 -5.12 15.18 35.07
CA ASP A 125 -4.89 15.73 36.40
C ASP A 125 -3.71 16.72 36.36
N PRO A 126 -3.88 17.95 36.88
CA PRO A 126 -2.81 18.95 36.97
C PRO A 126 -1.84 18.73 38.14
N ASP A 127 -2.09 17.77 39.05
CA ASP A 127 -1.33 17.64 40.31
C ASP A 127 -0.14 16.65 40.27
N SER A 128 0.31 16.21 39.08
CA SER A 128 1.55 15.42 38.93
C SER A 128 2.78 16.32 38.75
N GLU A 129 2.99 17.23 39.69
CA GLU A 129 4.24 17.95 39.91
C GLU A 129 4.86 17.47 41.23
N TRP A 130 5.59 16.35 41.21
CA TRP A 130 6.39 15.93 42.36
C TRP A 130 7.85 15.71 41.94
N CYS A 131 8.63 16.76 42.19
CA CYS A 131 9.97 16.80 42.77
C CYS A 131 10.95 15.66 42.42
N GLU A 132 11.94 16.00 41.58
CA GLU A 132 13.21 15.29 41.56
C GLU A 132 14.23 16.08 42.42
N PRO A 133 14.82 15.50 43.48
CA PRO A 133 15.75 16.21 44.34
C PRO A 133 17.16 16.29 43.73
N ASP A 134 17.72 17.49 43.82
CA ASP A 134 19.06 17.88 43.37
C ASP A 134 20.15 17.22 44.25
N LEU A 135 21.05 16.43 43.65
CA LEU A 135 22.19 15.80 44.33
C LEU A 135 23.53 16.36 43.82
N PRO A 136 24.55 16.50 44.69
CA PRO A 136 25.73 17.30 44.40
C PRO A 136 26.76 16.56 43.53
N ARG A 137 27.46 17.38 42.73
CA ARG A 137 28.52 17.05 41.78
C ARG A 137 29.68 16.26 42.40
N SER A 138 29.98 15.10 41.83
CA SER A 138 31.29 14.47 41.90
C SER A 138 31.90 14.36 40.50
N ARG A 139 33.09 14.97 40.38
CA ARG A 139 33.98 14.92 39.21
C ARG A 139 34.47 13.48 39.02
N GLU A 140 33.97 12.81 38.00
CA GLU A 140 34.58 11.59 37.48
C GLU A 140 34.71 11.71 35.96
N LEU A 141 35.88 11.28 35.50
CA LEU A 141 36.49 11.42 34.18
C LEU A 141 35.47 11.21 33.04
N GLN A 142 35.38 12.18 32.13
CA GLN A 142 34.55 12.11 30.93
C GLN A 142 34.84 10.81 30.15
N PRO A 143 33.89 9.87 30.05
CA PRO A 143 33.93 8.92 28.96
C PRO A 143 33.70 9.68 27.64
N PRO A 144 34.29 9.23 26.51
CA PRO A 144 34.07 9.86 25.21
C PRO A 144 32.56 10.01 24.96
N PRO A 145 32.12 11.11 24.30
CA PRO A 145 30.71 11.42 24.15
C PRO A 145 29.98 10.18 23.62
N LYS A 146 29.05 9.65 24.42
CA LYS A 146 28.12 8.61 23.97
C LYS A 146 27.48 9.17 22.71
N SER A 147 27.75 8.55 21.57
CA SER A 147 27.04 8.82 20.33
C SER A 147 25.55 8.74 20.64
N GLU A 148 24.88 9.89 20.67
CA GLU A 148 23.44 9.95 20.80
C GLU A 148 22.84 8.97 19.78
N PRO A 149 21.90 8.11 20.16
CA PRO A 149 21.29 7.22 19.19
C PRO A 149 20.65 8.12 18.14
N GLU A 150 21.15 8.07 16.90
CA GLU A 150 20.61 8.81 15.76
C GLU A 150 19.09 8.87 15.91
N GLU A 151 18.55 10.07 16.20
CA GLU A 151 17.11 10.25 16.31
C GLU A 151 16.51 9.70 15.02
N ARG A 152 15.93 8.50 15.09
CA ARG A 152 15.38 7.83 13.91
C ARG A 152 14.16 8.64 13.48
N LEU A 153 14.40 9.66 12.67
CA LEU A 153 13.38 10.56 12.18
C LEU A 153 12.32 9.72 11.48
N PRO A 154 11.04 9.85 11.88
CA PRO A 154 9.99 9.09 11.26
C PRO A 154 9.89 9.45 9.77
N TYR A 155 9.53 8.46 8.98
CA TYR A 155 9.21 8.69 7.59
C TYR A 155 7.81 9.25 7.46
N PHE A 156 7.65 10.22 6.58
CA PHE A 156 6.40 10.80 6.16
C PHE A 156 6.22 10.54 4.67
N ARG A 157 5.03 10.06 4.31
CA ARG A 157 4.62 9.93 2.93
C ARG A 157 3.81 11.16 2.56
N VAL A 158 4.37 12.00 1.70
CA VAL A 158 3.79 13.26 1.23
C VAL A 158 3.28 13.08 -0.19
N ARG A 159 1.99 13.30 -0.42
CA ARG A 159 1.37 13.28 -1.74
C ARG A 159 1.18 14.71 -2.23
N LEU A 160 1.77 15.04 -3.38
CA LEU A 160 1.67 16.33 -4.03
C LEU A 160 0.82 16.22 -5.31
N LYS A 161 0.09 17.28 -5.64
CA LYS A 161 -0.69 17.40 -6.87
C LYS A 161 -0.28 18.68 -7.59
N GLN A 162 -0.12 18.60 -8.90
CA GLN A 162 0.12 19.77 -9.72
C GLN A 162 -1.14 20.65 -9.76
N ILE A 163 -1.01 21.92 -9.40
CA ILE A 163 -2.05 22.95 -9.47
C ILE A 163 -2.37 23.18 -10.95
N GLY A 164 -3.64 23.07 -11.33
CA GLY A 164 -4.08 23.17 -12.73
C GLY A 164 -3.72 21.96 -13.61
N GLY A 165 -3.00 20.96 -13.10
CA GLY A 165 -2.54 19.80 -13.87
C GLY A 165 -3.11 18.46 -13.40
N PRO A 166 -3.06 17.41 -14.25
CA PRO A 166 -3.46 16.06 -13.86
C PRO A 166 -2.38 15.31 -13.07
N ARG A 167 -1.16 15.84 -12.97
CA ARG A 167 0.00 15.13 -12.41
C ARG A 167 -0.07 15.05 -10.89
N THR A 168 0.31 13.90 -10.34
CA THR A 168 0.48 13.69 -8.89
C THR A 168 1.80 13.00 -8.61
N ARG A 169 2.43 13.32 -7.48
CA ARG A 169 3.69 12.72 -7.02
C ARG A 169 3.57 12.31 -5.56
N ILE A 170 4.37 11.32 -5.18
CA ILE A 170 4.41 10.81 -3.81
C ILE A 170 5.88 10.72 -3.41
N LEU A 171 6.25 11.43 -2.35
CA LEU A 171 7.58 11.43 -1.77
C LEU A 171 7.54 10.76 -0.40
N THR A 172 8.62 10.07 -0.04
CA THR A 172 8.81 9.51 1.29
C THR A 172 10.00 10.22 1.91
N ILE A 173 9.76 10.99 2.96
CA ILE A 173 10.71 11.97 3.52
C ILE A 173 10.92 11.67 4.99
N ARG A 174 12.17 11.69 5.44
CA ARG A 174 12.48 11.64 6.88
C ARG A 174 12.34 13.05 7.46
N ALA A 175 11.48 13.22 8.46
CA ALA A 175 11.26 14.51 9.10
C ALA A 175 10.86 14.31 10.57
N ARG A 176 11.05 15.33 11.41
CA ARG A 176 10.57 15.35 12.80
C ARG A 176 9.06 15.60 12.88
N SER A 177 8.51 16.37 11.94
CA SER A 177 7.09 16.76 11.92
C SER A 177 6.49 16.76 10.51
N ALA A 178 5.17 16.82 10.43
CA ALA A 178 4.45 16.93 9.16
C ALA A 178 4.80 18.24 8.41
N THR A 179 4.89 19.36 9.13
CA THR A 179 5.27 20.66 8.56
C THR A 179 6.70 20.64 8.01
N GLN A 180 7.62 19.97 8.70
CA GLN A 180 8.98 19.78 8.19
C GLN A 180 8.99 18.85 6.96
N ALA A 181 8.17 17.81 6.94
CA ALA A 181 8.04 16.92 5.80
C ALA A 181 7.47 17.64 4.56
N GLU A 182 6.54 18.58 4.75
CA GLU A 182 6.02 19.43 3.68
C GLU A 182 7.12 20.31 3.08
N ARG A 183 7.85 21.05 3.91
CA ARG A 183 8.94 21.92 3.44
C ARG A 183 9.99 21.12 2.66
N LEU A 184 10.43 20.00 3.22
CA LEU A 184 11.38 19.09 2.56
C LEU A 184 10.80 18.50 1.27
N ALA A 185 9.48 18.29 1.18
CA ALA A 185 8.85 17.79 -0.04
C ALA A 185 8.91 18.81 -1.17
N HIS A 186 8.72 20.10 -0.87
CA HIS A 186 8.88 21.17 -1.86
C HIS A 186 10.34 21.34 -2.28
N GLU A 187 11.29 21.27 -1.34
CA GLU A 187 12.73 21.32 -1.64
C GLU A 187 13.17 20.16 -2.55
N GLU A 188 12.76 18.93 -2.23
CA GLU A 188 13.05 17.76 -3.07
C GLU A 188 12.37 17.85 -4.43
N LEU A 189 11.16 18.39 -4.50
CA LEU A 189 10.46 18.56 -5.76
C LEU A 189 11.13 19.62 -6.65
N ALA A 190 11.69 20.68 -6.08
CA ALA A 190 12.46 21.69 -6.80
C ALA A 190 13.74 21.14 -7.45
N LYS A 191 14.35 20.10 -6.87
CA LYS A 191 15.51 19.41 -7.47
C LYS A 191 15.11 18.55 -8.68
N ILE A 192 13.91 17.98 -8.66
CA ILE A 192 13.48 16.98 -9.65
C ILE A 192 12.68 17.62 -10.80
N CYS A 193 11.98 18.73 -10.54
CA CYS A 193 11.10 19.39 -11.49
C CYS A 193 11.50 20.86 -11.67
N LYS A 194 11.59 21.32 -12.93
CA LYS A 194 11.78 22.74 -13.26
C LYS A 194 10.55 23.61 -12.88
N ASP A 195 9.36 23.01 -12.86
CA ASP A 195 8.09 23.69 -12.55
C ASP A 195 7.66 23.46 -11.09
N SER A 196 8.51 23.80 -10.13
CA SER A 196 8.30 23.49 -8.71
C SER A 196 7.16 24.29 -8.05
N GLU A 197 6.88 25.48 -8.56
CA GLU A 197 5.83 26.39 -8.06
C GLU A 197 4.41 25.89 -8.34
N GLY A 198 4.25 24.96 -9.29
CA GLY A 198 2.96 24.44 -9.70
C GLY A 198 2.44 23.27 -8.86
N TRP A 199 2.93 23.04 -7.63
CA TRP A 199 2.58 21.84 -6.85
C TRP A 199 2.07 22.18 -5.47
N GLY A 200 0.96 21.55 -5.07
CA GLY A 200 0.39 21.66 -3.72
C GLY A 200 0.41 20.32 -2.99
N VAL A 201 0.59 20.35 -1.67
CA VAL A 201 0.49 19.16 -0.83
C VAL A 201 -0.99 18.77 -0.66
N LEU A 202 -1.31 17.54 -1.05
CA LEU A 202 -2.65 16.97 -0.92
C LEU A 202 -2.82 16.22 0.40
N HIS A 203 -1.77 15.53 0.86
CA HIS A 203 -1.85 14.67 2.03
C HIS A 203 -0.47 14.34 2.59
N ILE A 204 -0.34 14.38 3.92
CA ILE A 204 0.87 13.97 4.66
C ILE A 204 0.47 12.88 5.65
N SER A 205 1.17 11.75 5.62
CA SER A 205 0.96 10.68 6.61
C SER A 205 2.27 10.13 7.12
N ARG A 206 2.40 10.01 8.44
CA ARG A 206 3.51 9.29 9.07
C ARG A 206 3.44 7.81 8.69
N VAL A 207 4.55 7.26 8.22
CA VAL A 207 4.70 5.84 7.92
C VAL A 207 5.08 5.16 9.23
N SER A 208 4.18 4.33 9.77
CA SER A 208 4.51 3.46 10.88
C SER A 208 5.58 2.48 10.40
N SER A 209 6.80 2.61 10.91
CA SER A 209 7.86 1.62 10.77
C SER A 209 7.41 0.34 11.50
N GLY A 210 6.71 -0.54 10.78
CA GLY A 210 6.46 -1.89 11.24
C GLY A 210 7.81 -2.58 11.45
N LYS A 211 8.04 -3.11 12.65
CA LYS A 211 9.20 -3.94 12.99
C LYS A 211 9.38 -4.99 11.89
N HIS A 212 10.50 -4.92 11.18
CA HIS A 212 11.05 -6.04 10.42
C HIS A 212 11.85 -6.92 11.36
#